data_AF-A0A1B0W1F8-F1
#
_entry.id   AF-A0A1B0W1F8-F1
#
_cell.length_a   1.000
_cell.length_b   1.000
_cell.length_c   1.000
_cell.angle_alpha   90.00
_cell.angle_beta   90.00
_cell.angle_gamma   90.00
#
_symmetry.space_group_name_H-M   'P 1'
#
loop_
_entity.id
_entity.type
_entity.pdbx_description
1 polymer ?
#
loop_
_entity_poly.entity_id
_entity_poly.type
_entity_poly.pdbx_seq_one_letter_code
_entity_poly.pdbx_strand_id
1 'polypeptide(L)'
;AGMPFLTGFYSKDHIIETANMSYTNAWALSITLIATSLTSAYSTRMILLTLTGQPRFPTLTNINENNPTLLNPIKRLAAGSLFAGFLITNNISPASPFQTTIPLYLKLTALAVTFLGLLTALDLNYLTNKLKMKSPLCTFYFSNMLGFYPSITHRTIPYLGLLTSQNLPLLLLDLTWLEKLLPKTISQHQISTSIITSTQKGMIKLYFLSFFFPLILTLLLIT
;
A
#
# COMPACT_ATOMS: atom_id res chain seq x y z
N ALA A 1 -11.80 -8.31 21.39
CA ALA A 1 -11.07 -8.90 22.54
C ALA A 1 -11.28 -10.41 22.55
N GLY A 2 -10.28 -11.22 22.89
CA GLY A 2 -10.39 -12.68 23.00
C GLY A 2 -11.20 -13.09 24.23
N MET A 3 -12.50 -12.75 24.25
CA MET A 3 -13.39 -13.10 25.35
C MET A 3 -13.46 -14.63 25.50
N PRO A 4 -13.32 -15.17 26.72
CA PRO A 4 -13.38 -16.61 26.93
C PRO A 4 -14.68 -17.21 26.37
N PHE A 5 -14.55 -18.40 25.79
CA PHE A 5 -15.63 -19.19 25.17
C PHE A 5 -16.27 -18.64 23.90
N LEU A 6 -15.86 -17.47 23.40
CA LEU A 6 -16.23 -17.05 22.05
C LEU A 6 -15.29 -17.64 21.00
N THR A 7 -15.74 -17.68 19.75
CA THR A 7 -14.93 -18.15 18.59
C THR A 7 -13.48 -17.67 18.58
N GLY A 8 -13.24 -16.41 18.93
CA GLY A 8 -11.89 -15.84 18.94
C GLY A 8 -10.95 -16.41 20.00
N PHE A 9 -11.47 -16.91 21.12
CA PHE A 9 -10.66 -17.50 22.20
C PHE A 9 -9.98 -18.79 21.75
N TYR A 10 -10.75 -19.66 21.09
CA TYR A 10 -10.30 -20.96 20.56
C TYR A 10 -9.15 -20.90 19.56
N SER A 11 -8.85 -19.73 18.99
CA SER A 11 -7.70 -19.53 18.10
C SER A 11 -6.65 -18.60 18.72
N LYS A 12 -7.05 -17.39 19.14
CA LYS A 12 -6.09 -16.35 19.55
C LYS A 12 -5.37 -16.69 20.85
N ASP A 13 -6.02 -17.34 21.80
CA ASP A 13 -5.39 -17.72 23.08
C ASP A 13 -4.30 -18.76 22.84
N HIS A 14 -4.62 -19.80 22.07
CA HIS A 14 -3.63 -20.80 21.65
C HIS A 14 -2.48 -20.22 20.80
N ILE A 15 -2.73 -19.24 19.94
CA ILE A 15 -1.65 -18.56 19.18
C ILE A 15 -0.68 -17.84 20.14
N ILE A 16 -1.20 -17.14 21.15
CA ILE A 16 -0.35 -16.42 22.12
C ILE A 16 0.41 -17.41 23.02
N GLU A 17 -0.25 -18.49 23.46
CA GLU A 17 0.40 -19.55 24.25
C GLU A 17 1.55 -20.22 23.52
N THR A 18 1.31 -20.62 22.27
CA THR A 18 2.35 -21.25 21.43
C THR A 18 3.48 -20.28 21.10
N ALA A 19 3.17 -19.01 20.85
CA ALA A 19 4.20 -17.98 20.64
C ALA A 19 5.06 -17.74 21.90
N ASN A 20 4.45 -17.76 23.08
CA ASN A 20 5.15 -17.56 24.36
C ASN A 20 6.05 -18.73 24.75
N MET A 21 5.70 -19.95 24.36
CA MET A 21 6.47 -21.16 24.71
C MET A 21 7.51 -21.55 23.67
N SER A 22 7.46 -20.99 22.46
CA SER A 22 8.41 -21.28 21.39
C SER A 22 9.60 -20.32 21.40
N TYR A 23 10.68 -20.69 20.71
CA TYR A 23 11.87 -19.87 20.52
C TYR A 23 11.62 -18.72 19.53
N THR A 24 10.69 -17.82 19.87
CA THR A 24 10.36 -16.63 19.08
C THR A 24 11.26 -15.45 19.44
N ASN A 25 11.41 -14.52 18.51
CA ASN A 25 12.09 -13.27 18.79
C ASN A 25 11.31 -12.49 19.86
N ALA A 26 11.98 -12.16 20.97
CA ALA A 26 11.38 -11.42 22.08
C ALA A 26 10.74 -10.09 21.63
N TRP A 27 11.31 -9.42 20.63
CA TRP A 27 10.75 -8.19 20.07
C TRP A 27 9.44 -8.43 19.29
N ALA A 28 9.37 -9.54 18.55
CA ALA A 28 8.15 -9.91 17.84
C ALA A 28 7.03 -10.23 18.85
N LEU A 29 7.36 -10.99 19.90
CA LEU A 29 6.42 -11.35 20.97
C LEU A 29 5.94 -10.11 21.75
N SER A 30 6.83 -9.16 22.07
CA SER A 30 6.42 -7.94 22.77
C SER A 30 5.45 -7.09 21.93
N ILE A 31 5.72 -6.95 20.63
CA ILE A 31 4.83 -6.23 19.71
C ILE A 31 3.48 -6.93 19.57
N THR A 32 3.44 -8.27 19.51
CA THR A 32 2.16 -8.99 19.41
C THR A 32 1.32 -8.81 20.67
N LEU A 33 1.92 -8.81 21.87
CA LEU A 33 1.21 -8.49 23.11
C LEU A 33 0.73 -7.04 23.16
N ILE A 34 1.53 -6.07 22.70
CA ILE A 34 1.08 -4.68 22.60
C ILE A 34 -0.08 -4.58 21.60
N ALA A 35 0.02 -5.24 20.45
CA ALA A 35 -1.04 -5.28 19.45
C ALA A 35 -2.34 -5.88 20.01
N THR A 36 -2.28 -6.96 20.79
CA THR A 36 -3.47 -7.56 21.40
C THR A 36 -4.12 -6.61 22.41
N SER A 37 -3.35 -5.86 23.21
CA SER A 37 -3.90 -4.80 24.07
C SER A 37 -4.60 -3.69 23.26
N LEU A 38 -3.98 -3.24 22.17
CA LEU A 38 -4.54 -2.22 21.28
C LEU A 38 -5.82 -2.73 20.58
N THR A 39 -5.94 -4.03 20.32
CA THR A 39 -7.20 -4.59 19.79
C THR A 39 -8.37 -4.42 20.77
N SER A 40 -8.11 -4.60 22.06
CA SER A 40 -9.10 -4.35 23.10
C SER A 40 -9.43 -2.86 23.19
N ALA A 41 -8.40 -2.00 23.18
CA ALA A 41 -8.55 -0.56 23.28
C ALA A 41 -9.33 0.07 22.11
N TYR A 42 -9.09 -0.34 20.86
CA TYR A 42 -9.86 0.21 19.73
C TYR A 42 -11.32 -0.30 19.75
N SER A 43 -11.54 -1.55 20.14
CA SER A 43 -12.90 -2.13 20.17
C SER A 43 -13.78 -1.47 21.22
N THR A 44 -13.22 -1.18 22.39
CA THR A 44 -13.89 -0.43 23.46
C THR A 44 -14.10 1.01 23.07
N ARG A 45 -13.13 1.67 22.41
CA ARG A 45 -13.32 3.01 21.84
C ARG A 45 -14.50 3.05 20.85
N MET A 46 -14.63 2.06 19.97
CA MET A 46 -15.77 1.99 19.04
C MET A 46 -17.10 1.88 19.80
N ILE A 47 -17.22 0.93 20.72
CA ILE A 47 -18.43 0.74 21.54
C ILE A 47 -18.79 2.04 22.28
N LEU A 48 -17.80 2.70 22.89
CA LEU A 48 -18.03 3.89 23.68
C LEU A 48 -18.48 5.09 22.83
N LEU A 49 -17.91 5.26 21.63
CA LEU A 49 -18.25 6.40 20.76
C LEU A 49 -19.54 6.20 19.97
N THR A 50 -19.94 4.96 19.66
CA THR A 50 -21.12 4.67 18.83
C THR A 50 -22.35 4.27 19.62
N LEU A 51 -22.19 3.45 20.67
CA LEU A 51 -23.31 2.87 21.41
C LEU A 51 -23.59 3.60 22.74
N THR A 52 -22.60 4.27 23.32
CA THR A 52 -22.75 4.95 24.61
C THR A 52 -22.72 6.48 24.47
N GLY A 53 -23.34 7.18 25.42
CA GLY A 53 -23.38 8.63 25.45
C GLY A 53 -24.63 9.23 24.80
N GLN A 54 -24.58 10.54 24.53
CA GLN A 54 -25.68 11.28 23.93
C GLN A 54 -25.63 11.21 22.39
N PRO A 55 -26.79 11.20 21.71
CA PRO A 55 -26.84 11.13 20.25
C PRO A 55 -26.18 12.36 19.62
N ARG A 56 -25.24 12.13 18.70
CA ARG A 56 -24.54 13.17 17.92
C ARG A 56 -24.96 13.18 16.45
N PHE A 57 -25.99 12.41 16.10
CA PHE A 57 -26.55 12.35 14.75
C PHE A 57 -27.53 13.52 14.50
N PRO A 58 -27.82 13.89 13.23
CA PRO A 58 -28.76 14.98 12.91
C PRO A 58 -30.16 14.72 13.47
N THR A 59 -30.91 15.78 13.77
CA THR A 59 -32.22 15.70 14.45
C THR A 59 -33.27 14.85 13.72
N LEU A 60 -33.20 14.75 12.39
CA LEU A 60 -34.08 13.89 11.61
C LEU A 60 -33.65 12.42 11.76
N THR A 61 -34.40 11.63 12.51
CA THR A 61 -34.16 10.20 12.69
C THR A 61 -34.97 9.36 11.71
N ASN A 62 -34.28 8.70 10.78
CA ASN A 62 -34.88 7.66 9.93
C ASN A 62 -34.21 6.29 10.19
N ILE A 63 -34.26 5.83 11.44
CA ILE A 63 -33.63 4.56 11.86
C ILE A 63 -34.68 3.46 11.77
N ASN A 64 -34.45 2.45 10.94
CA ASN A 64 -35.32 1.27 10.82
C ASN A 64 -34.48 0.00 10.63
N GLU A 65 -34.61 -0.93 11.58
CA GLU A 65 -33.90 -2.22 11.56
C GLU A 65 -34.83 -3.41 11.27
N ASN A 66 -36.13 -3.18 11.05
CA ASN A 66 -37.15 -4.23 10.98
C ASN A 66 -37.15 -5.03 9.66
N ASN A 67 -36.14 -4.87 8.80
CA ASN A 67 -36.06 -5.59 7.54
C ASN A 67 -35.50 -7.01 7.76
N PRO A 68 -36.26 -8.08 7.46
CA PRO A 68 -35.78 -9.45 7.62
C PRO A 68 -34.55 -9.76 6.75
N THR A 69 -34.35 -9.07 5.62
CA THR A 69 -33.16 -9.26 4.78
C THR A 69 -31.88 -8.75 5.46
N LEU A 70 -32.00 -7.84 6.42
CA LEU A 70 -30.89 -7.34 7.24
C LEU A 70 -30.72 -8.18 8.52
N LEU A 71 -31.83 -8.50 9.20
CA LEU A 71 -31.79 -9.22 10.49
C LEU A 71 -31.32 -10.67 10.34
N ASN A 72 -31.77 -11.40 9.30
CA ASN A 72 -31.47 -12.81 9.15
C ASN A 72 -29.96 -13.08 8.95
N PRO A 73 -29.22 -12.35 8.08
CA PRO A 73 -27.77 -12.50 7.96
C PRO A 73 -27.02 -12.20 9.26
N ILE A 74 -27.38 -11.13 9.97
CA ILE A 74 -26.71 -10.73 11.24
C ILE A 74 -26.95 -11.79 12.30
N LYS A 75 -28.18 -12.30 12.45
CA LYS A 75 -28.52 -13.36 13.42
C LYS A 75 -27.74 -14.64 13.14
N ARG A 76 -27.62 -15.04 11.86
CA ARG A 76 -26.83 -16.22 11.47
C ARG A 76 -25.35 -16.04 11.80
N LEU A 77 -24.77 -14.87 11.50
CA LEU A 77 -23.37 -14.58 11.82
C LEU A 77 -23.13 -14.51 13.33
N ALA A 78 -24.07 -13.95 14.12
CA ALA A 78 -23.98 -13.91 15.57
C ALA A 78 -23.99 -15.33 16.18
N ALA A 79 -24.88 -16.20 15.72
CA ALA A 79 -24.89 -17.61 16.13
C ALA A 79 -23.55 -18.31 15.79
N GLY A 80 -23.02 -18.06 14.59
CA GLY A 80 -21.68 -18.53 14.20
C GLY A 80 -20.58 -18.03 15.13
N SER A 81 -20.58 -16.74 15.49
CA SER A 81 -19.58 -16.12 16.36
C SER A 81 -19.54 -16.71 17.79
N LEU A 82 -20.64 -17.30 18.25
CA LEU A 82 -20.75 -17.99 19.54
C LEU A 82 -20.29 -19.45 19.43
N PHE A 83 -20.86 -20.22 18.48
CA PHE A 83 -20.73 -21.68 18.50
C PHE A 83 -19.67 -22.25 17.55
N ALA A 84 -19.38 -21.56 16.44
CA ALA A 84 -18.56 -22.16 15.38
C ALA A 84 -17.16 -22.52 15.86
N GLY A 85 -16.55 -21.70 16.72
CA GLY A 85 -15.18 -21.92 17.20
C GLY A 85 -15.08 -23.19 18.03
N PHE A 86 -16.00 -23.37 18.97
CA PHE A 86 -16.09 -24.58 19.80
C PHE A 86 -16.33 -25.85 18.95
N LEU A 87 -17.28 -25.79 18.02
CA LEU A 87 -17.58 -26.93 17.13
C LEU A 87 -16.37 -27.28 16.26
N ILE A 88 -15.71 -26.28 15.69
CA ILE A 88 -14.55 -26.48 14.82
C ILE A 88 -13.38 -27.05 15.61
N THR A 89 -13.03 -26.51 16.78
CA THR A 89 -11.90 -27.02 17.56
C THR A 89 -12.08 -28.45 18.03
N ASN A 90 -13.31 -28.85 18.35
CA ASN A 90 -13.58 -30.21 18.81
C ASN A 90 -13.63 -31.22 17.66
N ASN A 91 -13.97 -30.78 16.45
CA ASN A 91 -14.12 -31.66 15.29
C ASN A 91 -12.83 -31.78 14.44
N ILE A 92 -11.87 -30.87 14.59
CA ILE A 92 -10.59 -30.94 13.87
C ILE A 92 -9.72 -32.06 14.46
N SER A 93 -9.13 -32.88 13.58
CA SER A 93 -8.09 -33.83 13.97
C SER A 93 -6.83 -33.09 14.44
N PRO A 94 -6.23 -33.46 15.59
CA PRO A 94 -5.04 -32.77 16.11
C PRO A 94 -3.86 -32.92 15.14
N ALA A 95 -3.50 -31.83 14.46
CA ALA A 95 -2.42 -31.82 13.46
C ALA A 95 -1.03 -31.58 14.09
N SER A 96 -0.98 -30.90 15.24
CA SER A 96 0.26 -30.56 15.96
C SER A 96 0.07 -30.82 17.45
N PRO A 97 1.13 -31.24 18.18
CA PRO A 97 1.03 -31.46 19.62
C PRO A 97 0.69 -30.15 20.33
N PHE A 98 -0.36 -30.18 21.15
CA PHE A 98 -0.71 -29.07 22.02
C PHE A 98 0.22 -29.05 23.24
N GLN A 99 0.76 -27.88 23.57
CA GLN A 99 1.56 -27.72 24.77
C GLN A 99 0.64 -27.53 25.98
N THR A 100 0.50 -28.56 26.80
CA THR A 100 -0.40 -28.57 27.97
C THR A 100 0.28 -28.05 29.24
N THR A 101 1.60 -28.06 29.31
CA THR A 101 2.38 -27.60 30.46
C THR A 101 2.88 -26.18 30.24
N ILE A 102 2.18 -25.22 30.83
CA ILE A 102 2.49 -23.79 30.74
C ILE A 102 2.44 -23.21 32.17
N PRO A 103 3.40 -22.37 32.59
CA PRO A 103 3.33 -21.71 33.87
C PRO A 103 2.16 -20.71 33.91
N LEU A 104 1.55 -20.54 35.10
CA LEU A 104 0.33 -19.76 35.29
C LEU A 104 0.41 -18.36 34.69
N TYR A 105 1.54 -17.67 34.87
CA TYR A 105 1.70 -16.30 34.38
C TYR A 105 1.61 -16.24 32.85
N LEU A 106 2.21 -17.18 32.12
CA LEU A 106 2.14 -17.25 30.66
C LEU A 106 0.72 -17.59 30.17
N LYS A 107 0.04 -18.51 30.86
CA LYS A 107 -1.33 -18.91 30.49
C LYS A 107 -2.31 -17.74 30.60
N LEU A 108 -2.14 -16.87 31.59
CA LEU A 108 -3.03 -15.73 31.80
C LEU A 108 -2.61 -14.46 31.03
N THR A 109 -1.48 -14.47 30.30
CA THR A 109 -0.98 -13.29 29.57
C THR A 109 -2.01 -12.68 28.64
N ALA A 110 -2.62 -13.48 27.76
CA ALA A 110 -3.56 -13.00 26.75
C ALA A 110 -4.78 -12.31 27.40
N LEU A 111 -5.33 -12.93 28.45
CA LEU A 111 -6.45 -12.37 29.20
C LEU A 111 -6.05 -11.08 29.93
N ALA A 112 -4.90 -11.08 30.62
CA ALA A 112 -4.42 -9.91 31.35
C ALA A 112 -4.18 -8.70 30.43
N VAL A 113 -3.58 -8.93 29.27
CA VAL A 113 -3.26 -7.89 28.28
C VAL A 113 -4.54 -7.32 27.64
N THR A 114 -5.55 -8.16 27.37
CA THR A 114 -6.83 -7.68 26.85
C THR A 114 -7.61 -6.87 27.89
N PHE A 115 -7.55 -7.27 29.17
CA PHE A 115 -8.15 -6.51 30.27
C PHE A 115 -7.47 -5.15 30.47
N LEU A 116 -6.13 -5.11 30.41
CA LEU A 116 -5.37 -3.87 30.49
C LEU A 116 -5.72 -2.90 29.33
N GLY A 117 -5.87 -3.42 28.12
CA GLY A 117 -6.32 -2.61 26.97
C GLY A 117 -7.73 -2.05 27.13
N LEU A 118 -8.63 -2.78 27.80
CA LEU A 118 -9.99 -2.32 28.09
C LEU A 118 -10.00 -1.20 29.14
N LEU A 119 -9.26 -1.37 30.24
CA LEU A 119 -9.18 -0.38 31.31
C LEU A 119 -8.57 0.94 30.80
N THR A 120 -7.45 0.86 30.09
CA THR A 120 -6.77 2.04 29.54
C THR A 120 -7.67 2.83 28.60
N ALA A 121 -8.46 2.17 27.75
CA ALA A 121 -9.38 2.84 26.84
C ALA A 121 -10.56 3.51 27.57
N LEU A 122 -11.10 2.87 28.62
CA LEU A 122 -12.15 3.47 29.45
C LEU A 122 -11.65 4.72 30.17
N ASP A 123 -10.47 4.66 30.77
CA ASP A 123 -9.85 5.80 31.44
C ASP A 123 -9.60 6.96 30.47
N LEU A 124 -9.05 6.67 29.29
CA LEU A 124 -8.84 7.67 28.25
C LEU A 124 -10.17 8.32 27.82
N ASN A 125 -11.24 7.53 27.64
CA ASN A 125 -12.55 8.08 27.27
C ASN A 125 -13.14 8.95 28.39
N TYR A 126 -13.01 8.53 29.65
CA TYR A 126 -13.45 9.35 30.79
C TYR A 126 -12.71 10.69 30.85
N LEU A 127 -11.42 10.72 30.50
CA LEU A 127 -10.65 11.96 30.41
C LEU A 127 -11.15 12.90 29.29
N THR A 128 -11.72 12.37 28.20
CA THR A 128 -12.25 13.22 27.10
C THR A 128 -13.48 14.03 27.52
N ASN A 129 -14.29 13.51 28.45
CA ASN A 129 -15.47 14.21 28.95
C ASN A 129 -15.11 15.36 29.90
N LYS A 130 -13.88 15.40 30.43
CA LYS A 130 -13.40 16.54 31.19
C LYS A 130 -13.13 17.66 30.19
N LEU A 131 -13.83 18.79 30.33
CA LEU A 131 -13.76 19.99 29.46
C LEU A 131 -12.37 20.66 29.45
N LYS A 132 -11.34 19.92 29.04
CA LYS A 132 -9.94 20.33 28.94
C LYS A 132 -9.51 20.14 27.49
N MET A 133 -9.37 21.23 26.76
CA MET A 133 -8.76 21.19 25.43
C MET A 133 -7.26 21.05 25.57
N LYS A 134 -6.71 19.98 24.99
CA LYS A 134 -5.27 19.76 24.86
C LYS A 134 -4.89 19.86 23.40
N SER A 135 -3.74 20.47 23.11
CA SER A 135 -3.16 20.41 21.78
C SER A 135 -2.73 18.96 21.45
N PRO A 136 -2.93 18.51 20.20
CA PRO A 136 -2.49 17.18 19.78
C PRO A 136 -0.95 17.10 19.79
N LEU A 137 -0.43 15.98 20.30
CA LEU A 137 0.99 15.64 20.29
C LEU A 137 1.41 15.08 18.91
N CYS A 138 2.71 15.08 18.61
CA CYS A 138 3.25 14.48 17.39
C CYS A 138 2.85 13.00 17.22
N THR A 139 2.74 12.25 18.32
CA THR A 139 2.30 10.85 18.33
C THR A 139 0.85 10.69 17.86
N PHE A 140 -0.01 11.67 18.16
CA PHE A 140 -1.38 11.69 17.66
C PHE A 140 -1.40 11.88 16.14
N TYR A 141 -0.59 12.80 15.59
CA TYR A 141 -0.49 12.97 14.14
C TYR A 141 0.05 11.73 13.44
N PHE A 142 1.07 11.08 13.99
CA PHE A 142 1.61 9.85 13.42
C PHE A 142 0.55 8.74 13.34
N SER A 143 -0.20 8.49 14.42
CA SER A 143 -1.26 7.46 14.42
C SER A 143 -2.43 7.81 13.50
N ASN A 144 -2.86 9.08 13.49
CA ASN A 144 -4.00 9.52 12.67
C ASN A 144 -3.67 9.56 11.17
N MET A 145 -2.43 9.88 10.79
CA MET A 145 -1.98 9.91 9.39
C MET A 145 -1.38 8.58 8.91
N LEU A 146 -1.71 7.45 9.56
CA LEU A 146 -1.23 6.11 9.17
C LEU A 146 0.30 6.02 9.05
N GLY A 147 1.01 6.61 10.01
CA GLY A 147 2.47 6.68 10.03
C GLY A 147 3.08 7.51 8.91
N PHE A 148 2.30 8.42 8.30
CA PHE A 148 2.65 9.19 7.11
C PHE A 148 2.97 8.33 5.87
N TYR A 149 2.73 7.02 5.93
CA TYR A 149 3.09 6.11 4.85
C TYR A 149 2.33 6.47 3.57
N PRO A 150 0.98 6.58 3.55
CA PRO A 150 0.27 6.89 2.32
C PRO A 150 0.67 8.27 1.74
N SER A 151 0.85 9.27 2.61
CA SER A 151 1.24 10.61 2.19
C SER A 151 2.62 10.66 1.54
N ILE A 152 3.55 9.81 1.97
CA ILE A 152 4.89 9.74 1.40
C ILE A 152 4.85 8.85 0.15
N THR A 153 4.50 7.58 0.29
CA THR A 153 4.67 6.58 -0.78
C THR A 153 3.77 6.84 -1.98
N HIS A 154 2.49 7.15 -1.78
CA HIS A 154 1.55 7.40 -2.88
C HIS A 154 1.78 8.75 -3.57
N ARG A 155 2.61 9.63 -3.00
CA ARG A 155 2.98 10.88 -3.67
C ARG A 155 4.34 10.77 -4.35
N THR A 156 5.35 10.26 -3.66
CA THR A 156 6.73 10.23 -4.16
C THR A 156 6.91 9.20 -5.27
N ILE A 157 6.35 7.99 -5.12
CA ILE A 157 6.53 6.92 -6.11
C ILE A 157 5.87 7.31 -7.44
N PRO A 158 4.61 7.77 -7.49
CA PRO A 158 4.00 8.18 -8.76
C PRO A 158 4.65 9.44 -9.34
N TYR A 159 5.04 10.41 -8.52
CA TYR A 159 5.73 11.61 -8.99
C TYR A 159 7.05 11.25 -9.71
N LEU A 160 7.88 10.41 -9.09
CA LEU A 160 9.14 9.97 -9.70
C LEU A 160 8.89 9.13 -10.96
N GLY A 161 7.89 8.24 -10.93
CA GLY A 161 7.49 7.46 -12.10
C GLY A 161 7.07 8.34 -13.28
N LEU A 162 6.24 9.36 -13.03
CA LEU A 162 5.77 10.26 -14.08
C LEU A 162 6.89 11.17 -14.61
N LEU A 163 7.71 11.74 -13.73
CA LEU A 163 8.83 12.59 -14.14
C LEU A 163 9.85 11.86 -15.01
N THR A 164 10.21 10.65 -14.61
CA THR A 164 11.14 9.83 -15.39
C THR A 164 10.53 9.44 -16.73
N SER A 165 9.23 9.10 -16.76
CA SER A 165 8.51 8.79 -18.00
C SER A 165 8.36 9.98 -18.94
N GLN A 166 8.28 11.21 -18.45
CA GLN A 166 8.19 12.38 -19.33
C GLN A 166 9.56 12.78 -19.88
N ASN A 167 10.57 12.84 -19.03
CA ASN A 167 11.85 13.43 -19.41
C ASN A 167 12.70 12.47 -20.26
N LEU A 168 12.74 11.18 -19.92
CA LEU A 168 13.62 10.22 -20.58
C LEU A 168 13.06 9.68 -21.89
N PRO A 169 11.95 8.92 -21.93
CA PRO A 169 11.48 8.35 -23.17
C PRO A 169 10.81 9.41 -24.06
N LEU A 170 9.87 10.20 -23.55
CA LEU A 170 9.11 11.11 -24.41
C LEU A 170 9.97 12.27 -24.94
N LEU A 171 10.56 13.07 -24.05
CA LEU A 171 11.22 14.31 -24.47
C LEU A 171 12.64 14.05 -25.01
N LEU A 172 13.44 13.23 -24.32
CA LEU A 172 14.83 13.01 -24.69
C LEU A 172 14.99 11.95 -25.78
N LEU A 173 14.29 10.82 -25.70
CA LEU A 173 14.43 9.76 -26.70
C LEU A 173 13.61 10.07 -27.96
N ASP A 174 12.30 10.15 -27.83
CA ASP A 174 11.38 10.16 -28.97
C ASP A 174 11.41 11.49 -29.72
N LEU A 175 11.17 12.61 -29.02
CA LEU A 175 11.07 13.93 -29.65
C LEU A 175 12.41 14.52 -30.07
N THR A 176 13.51 14.20 -29.38
CA THR A 176 14.82 14.82 -29.67
C THR A 176 15.83 13.87 -30.30
N TRP A 177 16.20 12.77 -29.66
CA TRP A 177 17.25 11.90 -30.19
C TRP A 177 16.84 11.16 -31.47
N LEU A 178 15.67 10.50 -31.47
CA LEU A 178 15.22 9.72 -32.63
C LEU A 178 14.96 10.62 -33.85
N GLU A 179 14.28 11.75 -33.67
CA GLU A 179 14.08 12.72 -34.76
C GLU A 179 15.39 13.33 -35.26
N LYS A 180 16.34 13.60 -34.36
CA LYS A 180 17.61 14.23 -34.76
C LYS A 180 18.50 13.24 -35.48
N LEU A 181 18.61 12.01 -35.01
CA LEU A 181 19.51 11.00 -35.56
C LEU A 181 19.12 10.51 -36.94
N LEU A 182 17.83 10.44 -37.26
CA LEU A 182 17.34 9.81 -38.48
C LEU A 182 16.78 10.83 -39.48
N PRO A 183 15.55 11.35 -39.35
CA PRO A 183 14.96 12.18 -40.40
C PRO A 183 15.68 13.53 -40.56
N LYS A 184 16.11 14.18 -39.47
CA LYS A 184 16.76 15.50 -39.56
C LYS A 184 18.18 15.43 -40.14
N THR A 185 18.98 14.44 -39.74
CA THR A 185 20.31 14.21 -40.33
C THR A 185 20.23 13.81 -41.80
N ILE A 186 19.33 12.89 -42.17
CA ILE A 186 19.15 12.45 -43.56
C ILE A 186 18.69 13.63 -44.42
N SER A 187 17.67 14.36 -43.99
CA SER A 187 17.19 15.54 -44.73
C SER A 187 18.27 16.61 -44.87
N GLN A 188 19.04 16.88 -43.81
CA GLN A 188 20.12 17.86 -43.88
C GLN A 188 21.26 17.43 -44.81
N HIS A 189 21.62 16.14 -44.80
CA HIS A 189 22.57 15.59 -45.77
C HIS A 189 22.04 15.71 -47.20
N GLN A 190 20.80 15.32 -47.46
CA GLN A 190 20.19 15.43 -48.80
C GLN A 190 20.10 16.89 -49.28
N ILE A 191 19.73 17.82 -48.39
CA ILE A 191 19.71 19.25 -48.72
C ILE A 191 21.12 19.72 -49.06
N SER A 192 22.12 19.38 -48.24
CA SER A 192 23.51 19.79 -48.50
C SER A 192 24.05 19.25 -49.83
N THR A 193 23.77 17.99 -50.16
CA THR A 193 24.20 17.40 -51.44
C THR A 193 23.45 18.01 -52.61
N SER A 194 22.14 18.27 -52.48
CA SER A 194 21.34 18.93 -53.51
C SER A 194 21.79 20.37 -53.81
N ILE A 195 22.21 21.12 -52.78
CA ILE A 195 22.76 22.47 -52.96
C ILE A 195 24.08 22.37 -53.74
N ILE A 196 24.98 21.46 -53.36
CA ILE A 196 26.27 21.28 -54.05
C ILE A 196 26.04 20.92 -55.53
N THR A 197 25.11 20.01 -55.85
CA THR A 197 24.87 19.59 -57.24
C THR A 197 24.19 20.67 -58.08
N SER A 198 23.26 21.44 -57.51
CA SER A 198 22.49 22.47 -58.23
C SER A 198 23.25 23.79 -58.43
N THR A 199 24.32 24.05 -57.69
CA THR A 199 25.15 25.28 -57.82
C THR A 199 26.09 25.30 -59.03
N GLN A 200 25.60 24.92 -60.21
CA GLN A 200 26.36 25.02 -61.47
C GLN A 200 26.18 26.42 -62.11
N LYS A 201 27.27 27.04 -62.56
CA LYS A 201 27.27 28.43 -63.11
C LYS A 201 26.76 28.56 -64.56
N GLY A 202 26.25 27.49 -65.17
CA GLY A 202 25.72 27.50 -66.55
C GLY A 202 26.74 27.74 -67.67
N MET A 203 28.04 27.67 -67.39
CA MET A 203 29.09 27.95 -68.37
C MET A 203 29.42 26.72 -69.23
N ILE A 204 29.19 26.81 -70.55
CA ILE A 204 29.43 25.74 -71.53
C ILE A 204 30.86 25.17 -71.46
N LYS A 205 31.87 26.03 -71.24
CA LYS A 205 33.28 25.61 -71.09
C LYS A 205 33.48 24.59 -69.96
N LEU A 206 32.79 24.77 -68.82
CA LEU A 206 32.93 23.88 -67.66
C LEU A 206 32.25 22.52 -67.91
N TYR A 207 31.12 22.50 -68.62
CA TYR A 207 30.44 21.25 -68.98
C TYR A 207 31.28 20.38 -69.92
N PHE A 208 31.90 20.95 -70.95
CA PHE A 208 32.78 20.17 -71.82
C PHE A 208 34.01 19.61 -71.09
N LEU A 209 34.61 20.40 -70.18
CA LEU A 209 35.71 19.92 -69.34
C LEU A 209 35.29 18.71 -68.47
N SER A 210 34.06 18.73 -67.93
CA SER A 210 33.54 17.65 -67.09
C SER A 210 33.33 16.31 -67.83
N PHE A 211 33.14 16.32 -69.15
CA PHE A 211 33.03 15.09 -69.95
C PHE A 211 34.39 14.43 -70.25
N PHE A 212 35.47 15.20 -70.40
CA PHE A 212 36.80 14.66 -70.71
C PHE A 212 37.42 13.88 -69.53
N PHE A 213 37.22 14.35 -68.29
CA PHE A 213 37.78 13.70 -67.10
C PHE A 213 37.35 12.23 -66.92
N PRO A 214 36.05 11.87 -66.92
CA PRO A 214 35.63 10.48 -66.77
C PRO A 214 36.05 9.60 -67.95
N LEU A 215 36.11 10.12 -69.18
CA LEU A 215 36.62 9.35 -70.33
C LEU A 215 38.05 8.88 -70.11
N ILE A 216 38.94 9.79 -69.68
CA ILE A 216 40.33 9.47 -69.33
C ILE A 216 40.37 8.45 -68.18
N LEU A 217 39.53 8.64 -67.16
CA LEU A 217 39.50 7.78 -65.97
C LEU A 217 39.00 6.37 -66.29
N THR A 218 38.01 6.22 -67.18
CA THR A 218 37.54 4.90 -67.65
C THR A 218 38.59 4.18 -68.47
N LEU A 219 39.30 4.87 -69.36
CA LEU A 219 40.42 4.29 -70.11
C LEU A 219 41.51 3.78 -69.17
N LEU A 220 41.81 4.50 -68.08
CA LEU A 220 42.80 4.13 -67.07
C LEU A 220 42.37 2.98 -66.13
N LEU A 221 41.08 2.82 -65.86
CA LEU A 221 40.58 1.77 -64.95
C LEU A 221 40.17 0.47 -65.66
N ILE A 222 39.86 0.55 -66.96
CA ILE A 222 39.43 -0.61 -67.76
C ILE A 222 40.62 -1.30 -68.44
N THR A 223 41.78 -0.64 -68.52
CA THR A 223 43.10 -1.26 -68.77
C THR A 223 43.76 -1.68 -67.48
#